data_AF-A0AAV1XV48-F1
#
_entry.id   AF-A0AAV1XV48-F1
#
_cell.length_a   1.000
_cell.length_b   1.000
_cell.length_c   1.000
_cell.angle_alpha   90.00
_cell.angle_beta   90.00
_cell.angle_gamma   90.00
#
_symmetry.space_group_name_H-M   'P 1'
#
loop_
_entity.id
_entity.type
_entity.pdbx_description
1 polymer ?
#
loop_
_entity_poly.entity_id
_entity_poly.type
_entity_poly.pdbx_seq_one_letter_code
_entity_poly.pdbx_strand_id
1 'polypeptide(L)'
;MSEKRNTRDHERRLLAAKYELRRKLYKALCKDSDLPSDMRDKLRYKVSKLPRKSSLHDISMSFDGHKEIVLVATAKPIEQGLAL
;
A
#
# COMPACT_ATOMS: atom_id res chain seq x y z
N MET A 1 -28.63 -7.93 -0.31
CA MET A 1 -27.91 -6.62 -0.31
C MET A 1 -26.38 -6.72 -0.09
N SER A 2 -25.83 -7.85 0.39
CA SER A 2 -24.39 -7.99 0.74
C SER A 2 -23.50 -8.44 -0.43
N GLU A 3 -23.95 -9.38 -1.27
CA GLU A 3 -23.13 -9.98 -2.34
C GLU A 3 -22.55 -8.94 -3.33
N LYS A 4 -23.36 -7.97 -3.76
CA LYS A 4 -22.93 -6.88 -4.65
C LYS A 4 -21.90 -5.93 -4.02
N ARG A 5 -21.75 -5.92 -2.69
CA ARG A 5 -20.69 -5.16 -2.00
C ARG A 5 -19.40 -5.95 -1.98
N ASN A 6 -19.46 -7.25 -1.75
CA ASN A 6 -18.30 -8.13 -1.70
C ASN A 6 -17.59 -8.26 -3.05
N THR A 7 -18.34 -8.38 -4.15
CA THR A 7 -17.75 -8.42 -5.50
C THR A 7 -17.02 -7.11 -5.84
N ARG A 8 -17.62 -5.96 -5.52
CA ARG A 8 -17.00 -4.65 -5.74
C ARG A 8 -15.79 -4.41 -4.85
N ASP A 9 -15.78 -4.93 -3.63
CA ASP A 9 -14.61 -4.85 -2.74
C ASP A 9 -13.47 -5.73 -3.25
N HIS A 10 -13.77 -6.94 -3.74
CA HIS A 10 -12.79 -7.82 -4.36
C HIS A 10 -12.11 -7.15 -5.57
N GLU A 11 -12.88 -6.52 -6.47
CA GLU A 11 -12.33 -5.75 -7.59
C GLU A 11 -11.43 -4.59 -7.13
N ARG A 12 -11.80 -3.89 -6.05
CA ARG A 12 -10.96 -2.83 -5.48
C ARG A 12 -9.66 -3.37 -4.90
N ARG A 13 -9.71 -4.51 -4.22
CA ARG A 13 -8.49 -5.20 -3.71
C ARG A 13 -7.56 -5.59 -4.84
N LEU A 14 -8.07 -6.14 -5.94
CA LEU A 14 -7.27 -6.47 -7.13
C LEU A 14 -6.64 -5.21 -7.76
N LEU A 15 -7.42 -4.13 -7.89
CA LEU A 15 -6.92 -2.86 -8.41
C LEU A 15 -5.88 -2.22 -7.50
N ALA A 16 -6.06 -2.30 -6.18
CA ALA A 16 -5.08 -1.81 -5.23
C ALA A 16 -3.79 -2.63 -5.33
N ALA A 17 -3.84 -3.96 -5.29
CA ALA A 17 -2.66 -4.81 -5.44
C ALA A 17 -1.87 -4.48 -6.73
N LYS A 18 -2.57 -4.16 -7.83
CA LYS A 18 -1.93 -3.79 -9.11
C LYS A 18 -1.26 -2.41 -9.09
N TYR A 19 -1.84 -1.41 -8.42
CA TYR A 19 -1.43 -0.01 -8.56
C TYR A 19 -0.88 0.63 -7.28
N GLU A 20 -0.93 -0.05 -6.14
CA GLU A 20 -0.54 0.47 -4.83
C GLU A 20 0.92 0.91 -4.82
N LEU A 21 1.84 0.02 -5.21
CA LEU A 21 3.28 0.31 -5.23
C LEU A 21 3.57 1.53 -6.10
N ARG A 22 3.03 1.55 -7.32
CA ARG A 22 3.20 2.66 -8.27
C ARG A 22 2.65 3.98 -7.72
N ARG A 23 1.49 3.95 -7.04
CA ARG A 23 0.89 5.12 -6.40
C ARG A 23 1.72 5.61 -5.21
N LYS A 24 2.27 4.70 -4.39
CA LYS A 24 3.15 5.02 -3.26
C LYS A 24 4.43 5.70 -3.75
N LEU A 25 5.09 5.13 -4.76
CA LEU A 25 6.31 5.67 -5.34
C LEU A 25 6.11 7.06 -5.92
N TYR A 26 5.08 7.27 -6.76
CA TYR A 26 4.83 8.60 -7.30
C TYR A 26 4.47 9.62 -6.23
N LYS A 27 3.73 9.23 -5.18
CA LYS A 27 3.43 10.12 -4.05
C LYS A 27 4.68 10.47 -3.24
N ALA A 28 5.61 9.54 -3.05
CA ALA A 28 6.88 9.79 -2.38
C ALA A 28 7.70 10.80 -3.20
N LEU A 29 7.87 10.55 -4.50
CA LEU A 29 8.60 11.45 -5.40
C LEU A 29 7.99 12.86 -5.52
N CYS A 30 6.67 13.01 -5.35
CA CYS A 30 6.03 14.33 -5.31
C CYS A 30 6.35 15.13 -4.04
N LYS A 31 6.77 14.47 -2.96
CA LYS A 31 7.10 15.08 -1.67
C LYS A 31 8.58 15.44 -1.55
N ASP A 32 9.43 14.90 -2.41
CA ASP A 32 10.87 15.17 -2.39
C ASP A 32 11.13 16.65 -2.75
N SER A 33 11.71 17.39 -1.81
CA SER A 33 12.06 18.81 -1.98
C SER A 33 13.14 19.02 -3.03
N ASP A 34 14.03 18.03 -3.16
CA ASP A 34 15.24 18.10 -3.97
C ASP A 34 14.95 17.91 -5.47
N LEU A 35 13.74 17.44 -5.79
CA LEU A 35 13.33 17.20 -7.17
C LEU A 35 12.83 18.51 -7.82
N PRO A 36 13.21 18.81 -9.08
CA PRO A 36 12.71 19.97 -9.81
C PRO A 36 11.18 20.02 -9.87
N SER A 37 10.60 21.23 -9.77
CA SER A 37 9.14 21.39 -9.70
C SER A 37 8.40 20.82 -10.91
N ASP A 38 8.94 20.99 -12.12
CA ASP A 38 8.36 20.44 -13.36
C ASP A 38 8.22 18.90 -13.30
N MET A 39 9.22 18.22 -12.73
CA MET A 39 9.14 16.76 -12.54
C MET A 39 8.09 16.36 -11.51
N ARG A 40 7.97 17.11 -10.40
CA ARG A 40 6.93 16.88 -9.39
C ARG A 40 5.53 17.01 -9.98
N ASP A 41 5.31 18.00 -10.84
CA ASP A 41 4.00 18.22 -11.47
C ASP A 41 3.65 17.12 -12.48
N LYS A 42 4.64 16.64 -13.25
CA LYS A 42 4.48 15.44 -14.10
C LYS A 42 4.11 14.20 -13.28
N LEU A 43 4.72 14.02 -12.11
CA LEU A 43 4.41 12.91 -11.20
C LEU A 43 3.01 13.04 -10.59
N ARG A 44 2.60 14.25 -10.18
CA ARG A 44 1.22 14.53 -9.74
C ARG A 44 0.20 14.19 -10.82
N TYR A 45 0.48 14.56 -12.07
CA TYR A 45 -0.35 14.19 -13.21
C TYR A 45 -0.43 12.67 -13.40
N LYS A 46 0.69 11.94 -13.26
CA LYS A 46 0.68 10.47 -13.30
C LYS A 46 -0.17 9.85 -12.18
N VAL A 47 -0.17 10.42 -10.98
CA VAL A 47 -1.01 9.97 -9.86
C VAL A 47 -2.49 10.20 -10.13
N SER A 48 -2.85 11.32 -10.75
CA SER A 48 -4.25 11.66 -11.05
C SER A 48 -4.85 10.77 -12.14
N LYS A 49 -4.02 10.24 -13.05
CA LYS A 49 -4.44 9.26 -14.07
C LYS A 49 -4.62 7.83 -13.55
N LEU A 50 -4.15 7.52 -12.34
CA LEU A 50 -4.37 6.19 -11.74
C LEU A 50 -5.80 6.06 -11.21
N PRO A 51 -6.48 4.90 -11.39
CA PRO A 51 -7.86 4.69 -10.95
C PRO A 51 -8.06 5.06 -9.48
N ARG A 52 -8.98 5.99 -9.17
CA ARG A 52 -9.13 6.54 -7.81
C ARG A 52 -9.40 5.45 -6.75
N LYS A 53 -10.22 4.46 -7.12
CA LYS A 53 -10.59 3.29 -6.31
C LYS A 53 -9.47 2.26 -6.08
N SER A 54 -8.27 2.48 -6.62
CA SER A 54 -7.09 1.65 -6.32
C SER A 54 -6.35 2.10 -5.07
N SER A 55 -6.86 3.12 -4.36
CA SER A 55 -6.29 3.56 -3.10
C SER A 55 -6.71 2.61 -1.98
N LEU A 56 -5.77 2.26 -1.09
CA LEU A 56 -6.06 1.39 0.05
C LEU A 56 -7.10 1.96 1.00
N HIS A 57 -7.31 3.28 1.01
CA HIS A 57 -8.31 3.95 1.82
C HIS A 57 -9.75 3.63 1.38
N ASP A 58 -9.94 3.17 0.12
CA ASP A 58 -11.25 2.85 -0.44
C ASP A 58 -11.66 1.37 -0.26
N ILE A 59 -10.77 0.56 0.31
CA ILE A 59 -11.04 -0.83 0.69
C ILE A 59 -11.52 -0.80 2.12
N SER A 60 -12.68 -1.41 2.39
CA SER A 60 -13.06 -1.67 3.78
C SER A 60 -12.06 -2.67 4.34
N MET A 61 -11.12 -2.20 5.14
CA MET A 61 -10.22 -3.01 5.94
C MET A 61 -11.08 -3.78 6.95
N SER A 62 -11.73 -4.85 6.51
CA SER A 62 -12.05 -5.93 7.44
C SER A 62 -10.71 -6.50 7.88
N PHE A 63 -10.29 -6.10 9.08
CA PHE A 63 -9.17 -6.71 9.80
C PHE A 63 -9.60 -8.14 10.13
N ASP A 64 -9.57 -9.00 9.12
CA ASP A 64 -9.75 -10.43 9.33
C ASP A 64 -8.46 -10.87 10.03
N GLY A 65 -8.49 -10.88 11.36
CA GLY A 65 -7.36 -10.97 12.29
C GLY A 65 -6.50 -12.25 12.16
N HIS A 66 -6.69 -12.99 11.08
CA HIS A 66 -6.06 -14.27 10.77
C HIS A 66 -4.82 -14.15 9.86
N LYS A 67 -4.43 -12.95 9.40
CA LYS A 67 -3.30 -12.80 8.44
C LYS A 67 -2.10 -11.97 8.87
N GLU A 68 -2.08 -11.39 10.09
CA GLU A 68 -0.94 -10.56 10.54
C GLU A 68 -0.19 -11.04 11.80
N ILE A 69 -0.44 -12.25 12.34
CA ILE A 69 0.30 -12.72 13.53
C ILE A 69 1.44 -13.70 13.18
N VAL A 70 1.49 -14.26 11.97
CA VAL A 70 2.44 -15.35 11.64
C VAL A 70 3.86 -14.86 11.30
N LEU A 71 4.08 -13.56 11.08
CA LEU A 71 5.43 -13.02 10.80
C LEU A 71 6.23 -12.63 12.05
N VAL A 72 5.61 -12.57 13.24
CA VAL A 72 6.35 -12.29 14.49
C VAL A 72 6.86 -13.57 15.15
N ALA A 73 6.28 -14.74 14.84
CA ALA A 73 6.59 -15.99 15.51
C ALA A 73 7.73 -16.83 14.88
N THR A 74 8.22 -16.49 13.67
CA THR A 74 9.26 -17.28 12.98
C THR A 74 10.65 -16.64 12.99
N ALA A 75 10.81 -15.48 13.62
CA ALA A 75 12.14 -14.91 13.88
C ALA A 75 12.78 -15.64 15.07
N LYS A 76 13.63 -16.63 14.77
CA LYS A 76 14.56 -17.20 15.75
C LYS A 76 15.33 -16.04 16.41
N PRO A 77 15.41 -15.95 17.75
CA PRO A 77 16.21 -14.94 18.40
C PRO A 77 17.69 -15.16 18.03
N ILE A 78 18.34 -14.12 17.52
CA ILE A 78 19.78 -14.07 17.38
C ILE A 78 20.35 -14.09 18.79
N GLU A 79 21.05 -15.17 19.14
CA GLU A 79 21.72 -15.28 20.44
C GLU A 79 22.75 -14.16 20.57
N GLN A 80 22.47 -13.21 21.46
CA GLN A 80 23.44 -12.24 21.92
C GLN A 80 24.33 -12.94 22.95
N GLY A 81 25.45 -13.50 22.48
CA GLY A 81 26.59 -13.82 23.33
C GLY A 81 27.31 -12.53 23.74
N LEU A 82 26.78 -11.82 24.73
CA LEU A 82 27.54 -10.83 25.49
C LEU A 82 28.38 -11.62 26.50
N ALA A 83 29.61 -11.97 26.12
CA ALA A 83 30.62 -12.43 27.07
C ALA A 83 31.17 -11.22 27.83
N LEU A 84 31.34 -11.41 29.14
CA LEU A 84 31.81 -10.50 30.19
C LEU A 84 33.08 -9.72 29.85
#